data_AF-A0A970K176-F1
#
_entry.id   AF-A0A970K176-F1
#
_cell.length_a   1.000
_cell.length_b   1.000
_cell.length_c   1.000
_cell.angle_alpha   90.00
_cell.angle_beta   90.00
_cell.angle_gamma   90.00
#
_symmetry.space_group_name_H-M   'P 1'
#
loop_
_entity.id
_entity.type
_entity.pdbx_description
1 polymer ?
#
loop_
_entity_poly.entity_id
_entity_poly.type
_entity_poly.pdbx_seq_one_letter_code
_entity_poly.pdbx_strand_id
1 'polypeptide(L)'
;AEAAAHPRNQENIRLHRAVNNLQMIRPVVLIDEQPWSELNTAGALPLRCKDPFYHPYEQYLRRKLYQWQHHPADMILTPFIPVTKKIGGEIGGLAVKEKTLATELANPIVSHSYEDQLADPGDEMKIQMPHISYEKQATEDARDRLAEAIGDLLPVRLTGVSCYISQWDQIAIYRGVTPLLIDLAERPDHAHAIMERMTRMYIERYRQFEALGLLESEPYTIHCTPARCDDLPVPAEGEPVQRRHLWGRCMAQIFASVSPAMHETFEIAYQIQTMAPFGLVYYGCCEPLDRKIEIISKIPRLRKVSITPWADVNLAAEAVGS
;
A
#
# COMPACT_ATOMS: atom_id res chain seq x y z
N ALA A 1 3.27 21.99 12.78
CA ALA A 1 3.62 21.78 14.20
C ALA A 1 2.38 21.74 15.08
N GLU A 2 1.66 22.86 15.23
CA GLU A 2 0.50 22.99 16.13
C GLU A 2 -0.57 21.91 15.94
N ALA A 3 -1.00 21.65 14.70
CA ALA A 3 -2.02 20.63 14.42
C ALA A 3 -1.56 19.21 14.82
N ALA A 4 -0.27 18.88 14.64
CA ALA A 4 0.29 17.60 15.06
C ALA A 4 0.47 17.49 16.59
N ALA A 5 0.63 18.62 17.28
CA ALA A 5 0.70 18.70 18.75
C ALA A 5 -0.68 18.74 19.42
N HIS A 6 -1.76 18.90 18.65
CA HIS A 6 -3.11 18.96 19.19
C HIS A 6 -3.47 17.66 19.94
N PRO A 7 -4.11 17.72 21.13
CA PRO A 7 -4.40 16.53 21.95
C PRO A 7 -5.17 15.41 21.24
N ARG A 8 -6.04 15.78 20.28
CA ARG A 8 -6.75 14.84 19.40
C ARG A 8 -5.82 13.85 18.69
N ASN A 9 -4.59 14.27 18.36
CA ASN A 9 -3.65 13.42 17.66
C ASN A 9 -3.24 12.21 18.53
N GLN A 10 -3.01 12.43 19.83
CA GLN A 10 -2.71 11.35 20.79
C GLN A 10 -3.93 10.45 21.04
N GLU A 11 -5.12 11.05 21.12
CA GLU A 11 -6.36 10.27 21.23
C GLU A 11 -6.59 9.39 19.99
N ASN A 12 -6.36 9.92 18.79
CA ASN A 12 -6.47 9.15 17.55
C ASN A 12 -5.43 8.03 17.48
N ILE A 13 -4.18 8.27 17.93
CA ILE A 13 -3.17 7.20 18.04
C ILE A 13 -3.66 6.09 18.98
N ARG A 14 -4.27 6.43 20.12
CA ARG A 14 -4.85 5.47 21.06
C ARG A 14 -5.97 4.65 20.42
N LEU A 15 -6.88 5.30 19.69
CA LEU A 15 -7.97 4.65 18.97
C LEU A 15 -7.47 3.72 17.86
N HIS A 16 -6.49 4.18 17.08
CA HIS A 16 -5.87 3.39 16.00
C HIS A 16 -5.20 2.12 16.54
N ARG A 17 -4.43 2.24 17.62
CA ARG A 17 -3.84 1.08 18.32
C ARG A 17 -4.91 0.13 18.82
N ALA A 18 -5.94 0.65 19.49
CA ALA A 18 -7.01 -0.17 20.07
C ALA A 18 -7.75 -1.01 19.02
N VAL A 19 -8.03 -0.45 17.83
CA VAL A 19 -8.61 -1.22 16.71
C VAL A 19 -7.71 -2.37 16.31
N ASN A 20 -6.43 -2.11 16.09
CA ASN A 20 -5.51 -3.14 15.62
C ASN A 20 -5.15 -4.15 16.71
N ASN A 21 -5.24 -3.79 17.99
CA ASN A 21 -5.06 -4.69 19.14
C ASN A 21 -6.33 -5.51 19.47
N LEU A 22 -7.38 -5.43 18.65
CA LEU A 22 -8.66 -6.12 18.88
C LEU A 22 -9.35 -5.71 20.20
N GLN A 23 -9.14 -4.46 20.63
CA GLN A 23 -9.73 -3.85 21.82
C GLN A 23 -10.41 -2.52 21.45
N MET A 24 -11.14 -2.52 20.34
CA MET A 24 -11.73 -1.32 19.76
C MET A 24 -12.61 -0.56 20.78
N ILE A 25 -12.27 0.70 21.03
CA ILE A 25 -13.03 1.58 21.94
C ILE A 25 -14.30 2.11 21.24
N ARG A 26 -14.15 2.48 19.98
CA ARG A 26 -15.21 2.85 19.03
C ARG A 26 -14.68 2.69 17.60
N PRO A 27 -15.55 2.62 16.58
CA PRO A 27 -15.11 2.65 15.19
C PRO A 27 -14.21 3.86 14.90
N VAL A 28 -13.09 3.61 14.22
CA VAL A 28 -12.20 4.64 13.67
C VAL A 28 -12.65 4.98 12.26
N VAL A 29 -12.87 6.25 12.00
CA VAL A 29 -13.30 6.77 10.69
C VAL A 29 -12.13 7.53 10.07
N LEU A 30 -11.67 7.04 8.91
CA LEU A 30 -10.68 7.73 8.08
C LEU A 30 -11.33 8.14 6.76
N ILE A 31 -10.86 9.25 6.21
CA ILE A 31 -11.26 9.69 4.87
C ILE A 31 -9.96 9.80 4.08
N ASP A 32 -9.75 8.93 3.10
CA ASP A 32 -8.53 8.87 2.30
C ASP A 32 -8.87 8.96 0.80
N GLU A 33 -7.87 8.89 -0.08
CA GLU A 33 -8.03 8.87 -1.54
C GLU A 33 -8.88 10.04 -2.07
N GLN A 34 -8.61 11.22 -1.51
CA GLN A 34 -9.35 12.44 -1.79
C GLN A 34 -9.22 12.88 -3.27
N PRO A 35 -10.30 13.37 -3.90
CA PRO A 35 -10.26 13.96 -5.24
C PRO A 35 -9.67 15.37 -5.19
N TRP A 36 -8.36 15.48 -4.96
CA TRP A 36 -7.68 16.75 -4.68
C TRP A 36 -7.87 17.82 -5.77
N SER A 37 -8.05 17.42 -7.04
CA SER A 37 -8.35 18.32 -8.15
C SER A 37 -9.70 19.02 -7.98
N GLU A 38 -10.70 18.32 -7.44
CA GLU A 38 -12.05 18.81 -7.21
C GLU A 38 -12.16 19.61 -5.89
N LEU A 39 -11.30 19.31 -4.91
CA LEU A 39 -11.31 19.97 -3.60
C LEU A 39 -10.63 21.36 -3.59
N ASN A 40 -9.93 21.76 -4.65
CA ASN A 40 -9.22 23.04 -4.70
C ASN A 40 -10.14 24.26 -4.96
N THR A 41 -11.36 24.25 -4.47
CA THR A 41 -12.38 25.29 -4.74
C THR A 41 -12.05 26.64 -4.10
N ALA A 42 -11.29 26.65 -3.01
CA ALA A 42 -10.92 27.86 -2.26
C ALA A 42 -9.47 28.32 -2.50
N GLY A 43 -8.74 27.72 -3.45
CA GLY A 43 -7.35 28.10 -3.74
C GLY A 43 -6.35 27.81 -2.62
N ALA A 44 -6.65 26.84 -1.74
CA ALA A 44 -5.79 26.47 -0.60
C ALA A 44 -4.64 25.53 -1.01
N LEU A 45 -4.81 24.75 -2.08
CA LEU A 45 -3.87 23.72 -2.53
C LEU A 45 -2.79 24.15 -3.54
N PRO A 46 -2.84 25.30 -4.24
CA PRO A 46 -1.75 25.73 -5.12
C PRO A 46 -0.42 25.86 -4.37
N LEU A 47 0.64 25.36 -5.00
CA LEU A 47 2.00 25.42 -4.49
C LEU A 47 2.57 26.84 -4.58
N ARG A 48 3.38 27.24 -3.60
CA ARG A 48 4.02 28.56 -3.51
C ARG A 48 5.55 28.47 -3.53
N CYS A 49 6.12 27.34 -3.14
CA CYS A 49 7.55 27.12 -3.25
C CYS A 49 7.97 27.24 -4.73
N LYS A 50 9.00 28.05 -5.01
CA LYS A 50 9.51 28.21 -6.38
C LYS A 50 10.43 27.06 -6.80
N ASP A 51 11.11 26.47 -5.83
CA ASP A 51 12.05 25.39 -6.05
C ASP A 51 11.31 24.05 -6.17
N PRO A 52 11.44 23.32 -7.30
CA PRO A 52 10.75 22.05 -7.51
C PRO A 52 11.05 20.98 -6.46
N PHE A 53 12.19 21.07 -5.77
CA PHE A 53 12.52 20.14 -4.69
C PHE A 53 11.50 20.18 -3.55
N TYR A 54 10.95 21.35 -3.22
CA TYR A 54 10.02 21.50 -2.11
C TYR A 54 8.56 21.19 -2.47
N HIS A 55 8.23 21.11 -3.76
CA HIS A 55 6.86 20.87 -4.23
C HIS A 55 6.16 19.65 -3.61
N PRO A 56 6.77 18.44 -3.58
CA PRO A 56 6.11 17.28 -2.96
C PRO A 56 5.86 17.47 -1.45
N TYR A 57 6.78 18.11 -0.73
CA TYR A 57 6.64 18.37 0.71
C TYR A 57 5.61 19.45 1.01
N GLU A 58 5.59 20.53 0.23
CA GLU A 58 4.56 21.56 0.32
C GLU A 58 3.17 20.98 0.01
N GLN A 59 3.07 20.17 -1.05
CA GLN A 59 1.82 19.50 -1.41
C GLN A 59 1.33 18.59 -0.29
N TYR A 60 2.22 17.78 0.30
CA TYR A 60 1.92 16.93 1.46
C TYR A 60 1.36 17.76 2.63
N LEU A 61 2.07 18.82 3.03
CA LEU A 61 1.66 19.67 4.15
C LEU A 61 0.32 20.37 3.88
N ARG A 62 0.14 20.98 2.70
CA ARG A 62 -1.10 21.67 2.31
C ARG A 62 -2.30 20.73 2.34
N ARG A 63 -2.17 19.54 1.75
CA ARG A 63 -3.25 18.54 1.73
C ARG A 63 -3.60 18.06 3.14
N LYS A 64 -2.59 17.78 3.98
CA LYS A 64 -2.81 17.37 5.37
C LYS A 64 -3.47 18.46 6.22
N LEU A 65 -3.05 19.72 6.06
CA LEU A 65 -3.66 20.86 6.77
C LEU A 65 -5.07 21.16 6.26
N TYR A 66 -5.31 21.06 4.95
CA TYR A 66 -6.65 21.21 4.38
C TYR A 66 -7.60 20.15 4.95
N GLN A 67 -7.20 18.88 4.93
CA GLN A 67 -7.98 17.79 5.51
C GLN A 67 -8.25 18.03 7.00
N TRP A 68 -7.23 18.44 7.76
CA TRP A 68 -7.36 18.76 9.17
C TRP A 68 -8.40 19.86 9.45
N GLN A 69 -8.46 20.89 8.60
CA GLN A 69 -9.37 22.02 8.76
C GLN A 69 -10.80 21.70 8.34
N HIS A 70 -11.00 20.87 7.31
CA HIS A 70 -12.32 20.68 6.69
C HIS A 70 -12.99 19.36 7.06
N HIS A 71 -12.24 18.27 7.22
CA HIS A 71 -12.78 16.94 7.48
C HIS A 71 -11.73 16.04 8.16
N PRO A 72 -11.34 16.36 9.41
CA PRO A 72 -10.24 15.69 10.10
C PRO A 72 -10.53 14.24 10.47
N ALA A 73 -11.80 13.86 10.66
CA ALA A 73 -12.22 12.53 11.13
C ALA A 73 -11.28 11.99 12.24
N ASP A 74 -10.79 10.77 12.14
CA ASP A 74 -9.79 10.21 13.06
C ASP A 74 -8.38 10.20 12.47
N MET A 75 -8.05 11.15 11.58
CA MET A 75 -6.71 11.23 10.97
C MET A 75 -5.63 11.48 12.03
N ILE A 76 -4.41 11.02 11.73
CA ILE A 76 -3.22 11.34 12.52
C ILE A 76 -2.29 12.20 11.66
N LEU A 77 -1.83 13.31 12.24
CA LEU A 77 -0.78 14.14 11.64
C LEU A 77 0.56 13.74 12.24
N THR A 78 1.53 13.42 11.40
CA THR A 78 2.86 13.04 11.87
C THR A 78 3.54 14.25 12.55
N PRO A 79 4.22 14.05 13.70
CA PRO A 79 4.98 15.12 14.36
C PRO A 79 6.34 15.39 13.68
N PHE A 80 6.52 14.92 12.44
CA PHE A 80 7.70 15.08 11.60
C PHE A 80 7.28 15.14 10.12
N ILE A 81 8.16 15.62 9.25
CA ILE A 81 8.02 15.50 7.79
C ILE A 81 8.78 14.25 7.32
N PRO A 82 8.11 13.30 6.64
CA PRO A 82 8.77 12.11 6.12
C PRO A 82 9.62 12.44 4.89
N VAL A 83 10.85 11.91 4.86
CA VAL A 83 11.68 11.81 3.67
C VAL A 83 11.90 10.33 3.38
N THR A 84 11.22 9.81 2.38
CA THR A 84 11.33 8.40 2.00
C THR A 84 12.72 8.09 1.48
N LYS A 85 13.31 6.98 1.95
CA LYS A 85 14.57 6.45 1.43
C LYS A 85 14.47 6.27 -0.08
N LYS A 86 15.40 6.85 -0.82
CA LYS A 86 15.44 6.77 -2.29
C LYS A 86 15.95 5.41 -2.71
N ILE A 87 15.20 4.75 -3.57
CA ILE A 87 15.46 3.41 -4.07
C ILE A 87 15.87 3.52 -5.53
N GLY A 88 16.99 2.91 -5.87
CA GLY A 88 17.49 2.82 -7.24
C GLY A 88 17.45 1.39 -7.77
N GLY A 89 18.06 1.20 -8.94
CA GLY A 89 18.05 -0.07 -9.65
C GLY A 89 16.69 -0.42 -10.24
N GLU A 90 16.43 -1.71 -10.39
CA GLU A 90 15.23 -2.25 -11.00
C GLU A 90 14.37 -2.92 -9.93
N ILE A 91 13.14 -2.42 -9.73
CA ILE A 91 12.21 -3.04 -8.78
C ILE A 91 11.70 -4.42 -9.25
N GLY A 92 12.07 -4.88 -10.45
CA GLY A 92 11.51 -6.07 -11.08
C GLY A 92 10.10 -5.82 -11.62
N GLY A 93 9.63 -6.73 -12.46
CA GLY A 93 8.36 -6.61 -13.17
C GLY A 93 8.56 -6.57 -14.66
N LEU A 94 7.55 -6.10 -15.38
CA LEU A 94 7.58 -5.93 -16.82
C LEU A 94 7.30 -4.47 -17.17
N ALA A 95 8.03 -3.93 -18.15
CA ALA A 95 7.73 -2.63 -18.71
C ALA A 95 6.35 -2.68 -19.39
N VAL A 96 5.46 -1.78 -18.97
CA VAL A 96 4.08 -1.71 -19.49
C VAL A 96 4.10 -1.12 -20.89
N LYS A 97 3.44 -1.80 -21.83
CA LYS A 97 3.13 -1.28 -23.16
C LYS A 97 1.67 -0.89 -23.20
N GLU A 98 1.40 0.40 -23.39
CA GLU A 98 0.05 0.93 -23.33
C GLU A 98 -0.16 2.14 -24.25
N LYS A 99 -1.44 2.41 -24.51
CA LYS A 99 -1.92 3.66 -25.10
C LYS A 99 -2.80 4.36 -24.08
N THR A 100 -2.48 5.62 -23.79
CA THR A 100 -3.25 6.45 -22.86
C THR A 100 -4.05 7.51 -23.60
N LEU A 101 -5.27 7.79 -23.13
CA LEU A 101 -6.10 8.90 -23.59
C LEU A 101 -6.51 9.76 -22.39
N ALA A 102 -6.18 11.04 -22.43
CA ALA A 102 -6.50 12.03 -21.40
C ALA A 102 -7.57 13.01 -21.90
N THR A 103 -8.57 13.31 -21.08
CA THR A 103 -9.61 14.31 -21.39
C THR A 103 -9.25 15.71 -20.88
N GLU A 104 -8.46 15.81 -19.80
CA GLU A 104 -8.04 17.07 -19.19
C GLU A 104 -6.57 17.04 -18.77
N LEU A 105 -5.79 18.10 -19.04
CA LEU A 105 -4.36 18.15 -18.71
C LEU A 105 -4.08 18.12 -17.19
N ALA A 106 -5.03 18.59 -16.38
CA ALA A 106 -4.87 18.70 -14.94
C ALA A 106 -5.35 17.45 -14.16
N ASN A 107 -6.02 16.51 -14.84
CA ASN A 107 -6.47 15.28 -14.22
C ASN A 107 -5.41 14.19 -14.43
N PRO A 108 -4.76 13.67 -13.37
CA PRO A 108 -3.79 12.59 -13.52
C PRO A 108 -4.44 11.25 -13.86
N ILE A 109 -5.76 11.12 -13.77
CA ILE A 109 -6.50 9.90 -14.09
C ILE A 109 -6.84 9.92 -15.59
N VAL A 110 -6.32 8.96 -16.33
CA VAL A 110 -6.48 8.83 -17.78
C VAL A 110 -7.01 7.45 -18.14
N SER A 111 -7.54 7.30 -19.36
CA SER A 111 -7.95 6.00 -19.89
C SER A 111 -6.73 5.24 -20.40
N HIS A 112 -6.66 3.95 -20.09
CA HIS A 112 -5.56 3.06 -20.46
C HIS A 112 -6.04 1.93 -21.38
N SER A 113 -5.25 1.61 -22.40
CA SER A 113 -5.38 0.42 -23.22
C SER A 113 -4.05 -0.31 -23.24
N TYR A 114 -4.00 -1.46 -22.58
CA TYR A 114 -2.78 -2.25 -22.42
C TYR A 114 -2.59 -3.22 -23.58
N GLU A 115 -1.35 -3.36 -24.04
CA GLU A 115 -0.95 -4.42 -24.95
C GLU A 115 -0.70 -5.69 -24.13
N ASP A 116 -1.21 -6.82 -24.62
CA ASP A 116 -1.02 -8.12 -24.00
C ASP A 116 0.42 -8.60 -24.22
N GLN A 117 1.15 -8.81 -23.13
CA GLN A 117 2.56 -9.18 -23.11
C GLN A 117 2.82 -10.58 -22.52
N LEU A 118 1.76 -11.26 -22.06
CA LEU A 118 1.82 -12.53 -21.33
C LEU A 118 0.92 -13.61 -21.97
N ALA A 119 0.79 -13.59 -23.30
CA ALA A 119 -0.15 -14.45 -24.02
C ALA A 119 0.28 -15.91 -24.08
N ASP A 120 1.57 -16.16 -24.29
CA ASP A 120 2.09 -17.48 -24.62
C ASP A 120 2.82 -18.10 -23.42
N PRO A 121 2.80 -19.44 -23.26
CA PRO A 121 3.59 -20.11 -22.23
C PRO A 121 5.08 -19.73 -22.35
N GLY A 122 5.72 -19.39 -21.24
CA GLY A 122 7.10 -18.89 -21.20
C GLY A 122 7.18 -17.37 -21.16
N ASP A 123 6.11 -16.64 -21.51
CA ASP A 123 6.08 -15.19 -21.44
C ASP A 123 6.20 -14.65 -20.01
N GLU A 124 5.85 -15.45 -18.99
CA GLU A 124 6.07 -15.09 -17.60
C GLU A 124 7.54 -14.75 -17.34
N MET A 125 8.49 -15.34 -18.07
CA MET A 125 9.91 -15.04 -17.95
C MET A 125 10.28 -13.61 -18.36
N LYS A 126 9.40 -12.89 -19.07
CA LYS A 126 9.55 -11.46 -19.36
C LYS A 126 9.45 -10.60 -18.08
N ILE A 127 8.76 -11.09 -17.05
CA ILE A 127 8.70 -10.44 -15.73
C ILE A 127 10.08 -10.55 -15.09
N GLN A 128 10.81 -9.45 -15.00
CA GLN A 128 12.17 -9.40 -14.50
C GLN A 128 12.22 -9.51 -12.97
N MET A 129 13.29 -10.13 -12.46
CA MET A 129 13.57 -10.16 -11.03
C MET A 129 14.14 -8.80 -10.58
N PRO A 130 13.92 -8.40 -9.33
CA PRO A 130 14.43 -7.12 -8.84
C PRO A 130 15.95 -7.14 -8.65
N HIS A 131 16.57 -5.99 -8.91
CA HIS A 131 17.94 -5.65 -8.54
C HIS A 131 17.95 -4.26 -7.91
N ILE A 132 17.85 -4.20 -6.58
CA ILE A 132 17.58 -2.97 -5.84
C ILE A 132 18.87 -2.37 -5.30
N SER A 133 19.01 -1.05 -5.41
CA SER A 133 20.04 -0.26 -4.73
C SER A 133 19.42 0.72 -3.73
N TYR A 134 20.18 1.08 -2.69
CA TYR A 134 19.83 2.19 -1.80
C TYR A 134 20.64 3.44 -2.19
N GLU A 135 19.94 4.48 -2.66
CA GLU A 135 20.54 5.78 -2.99
C GLU A 135 20.75 6.61 -1.72
N LYS A 136 21.68 6.16 -0.87
CA LYS A 136 21.90 6.69 0.48
C LYS A 136 22.27 8.17 0.48
N GLN A 137 23.27 8.57 -0.31
CA GLN A 137 23.73 9.97 -0.35
C GLN A 137 22.59 10.90 -0.78
N ALA A 138 21.90 10.56 -1.87
CA ALA A 138 20.77 11.36 -2.34
C ALA A 138 19.60 11.43 -1.34
N THR A 139 19.45 10.42 -0.47
CA THR A 139 18.47 10.40 0.62
C THR A 139 18.87 11.35 1.74
N GLU A 140 20.14 11.30 2.17
CA GLU A 140 20.70 12.16 3.21
C GLU A 140 20.72 13.62 2.78
N ASP A 141 21.13 13.91 1.54
CA ASP A 141 21.11 15.26 0.97
C ASP A 141 19.69 15.84 0.96
N ALA A 142 18.68 15.03 0.62
CA ALA A 142 17.28 15.46 0.62
C ALA A 142 16.76 15.71 2.04
N ARG A 143 17.14 14.87 3.01
CA ARG A 143 16.81 15.07 4.43
C ARG A 143 17.42 16.37 4.94
N ASP A 144 18.70 16.58 4.70
CA ASP A 144 19.45 17.71 5.25
C ASP A 144 18.97 19.03 4.64
N ARG A 145 18.77 19.06 3.32
CA ARG A 145 18.20 20.23 2.65
C ARG A 145 16.80 20.57 3.14
N LEU A 146 15.96 19.57 3.38
CA LEU A 146 14.63 19.83 3.93
C LEU A 146 14.72 20.28 5.41
N ALA A 147 15.58 19.66 6.20
CA ALA A 147 15.78 20.01 7.60
C ALA A 147 16.31 21.44 7.78
N GLU A 148 17.21 21.89 6.90
CA GLU A 148 17.68 23.29 6.86
C GLU A 148 16.51 24.26 6.61
N ALA A 149 15.54 23.89 5.77
CA ALA A 149 14.45 24.76 5.38
C ALA A 149 13.28 24.85 6.40
N ILE A 150 13.03 23.80 7.18
CA ILE A 150 11.82 23.72 8.04
C ILE A 150 12.02 22.96 9.37
N GLY A 151 13.23 22.49 9.65
CA GLY A 151 13.54 21.62 10.79
C GLY A 151 13.35 22.29 12.17
N ASP A 152 13.37 23.62 12.22
CA ASP A 152 13.05 24.44 13.39
C ASP A 152 11.57 24.41 13.75
N LEU A 153 10.69 24.20 12.76
CA LEU A 153 9.24 24.11 12.95
C LEU A 153 8.75 22.66 13.10
N LEU A 154 9.29 21.74 12.32
CA LEU A 154 8.92 20.32 12.37
C LEU A 154 10.12 19.44 12.02
N PRO A 155 10.47 18.44 12.85
CA PRO A 155 11.61 17.59 12.57
C PRO A 155 11.42 16.82 11.26
N VAL A 156 12.52 16.50 10.59
CA VAL A 156 12.53 15.69 9.36
C VAL A 156 12.99 14.28 9.71
N ARG A 157 12.21 13.26 9.32
CA ARG A 157 12.51 11.85 9.61
C ARG A 157 12.66 11.06 8.32
N LEU A 158 13.72 10.25 8.21
CA LEU A 158 13.82 9.26 7.15
C LEU A 158 12.79 8.16 7.34
N THR A 159 12.04 7.82 6.29
CA THR A 159 11.03 6.76 6.31
C THR A 159 11.33 5.68 5.28
N GLY A 160 10.90 4.46 5.57
CA GLY A 160 11.08 3.30 4.70
C GLY A 160 9.86 2.94 3.86
N VAL A 161 9.91 1.75 3.28
CA VAL A 161 8.83 1.13 2.51
C VAL A 161 7.93 0.30 3.42
N SER A 162 6.63 0.50 3.31
CA SER A 162 5.61 -0.39 3.87
C SER A 162 5.16 -1.43 2.84
N CYS A 163 4.60 -2.56 3.29
CA CYS A 163 4.16 -3.59 2.36
C CYS A 163 2.92 -3.17 1.55
N TYR A 164 3.01 -3.34 0.23
CA TYR A 164 1.90 -3.28 -0.72
C TYR A 164 2.16 -4.28 -1.84
N ILE A 165 1.36 -5.34 -1.92
CA ILE A 165 1.44 -6.37 -2.97
C ILE A 165 0.08 -6.50 -3.64
N SER A 166 0.04 -6.29 -4.94
CA SER A 166 -1.18 -6.33 -5.78
C SER A 166 -0.88 -7.06 -7.08
N GLN A 167 -0.53 -8.33 -6.98
CA GLN A 167 -0.05 -9.13 -8.11
C GLN A 167 -1.07 -9.16 -9.24
N TRP A 168 -2.36 -9.37 -8.93
CA TRP A 168 -3.41 -9.43 -9.94
C TRP A 168 -3.67 -8.10 -10.65
N ASP A 169 -3.49 -6.96 -9.99
CA ASP A 169 -3.61 -5.66 -10.65
C ASP A 169 -2.48 -5.47 -11.66
N GLN A 170 -1.25 -5.89 -11.32
CA GLN A 170 -0.12 -5.84 -12.24
C GLN A 170 -0.24 -6.86 -13.38
N ILE A 171 -0.72 -8.08 -13.09
CA ILE A 171 -0.98 -9.07 -14.14
C ILE A 171 -2.07 -8.56 -15.09
N ALA A 172 -3.12 -7.89 -14.60
CA ALA A 172 -4.15 -7.30 -15.44
C ALA A 172 -3.59 -6.22 -16.39
N ILE A 173 -2.58 -5.45 -15.96
CA ILE A 173 -1.86 -4.50 -16.80
C ILE A 173 -1.03 -5.22 -17.87
N TYR A 174 -0.38 -6.34 -17.54
CA TYR A 174 0.49 -7.07 -18.47
C TYR A 174 -0.24 -8.00 -19.43
N ARG A 175 -1.39 -8.55 -19.02
CA ARG A 175 -2.15 -9.57 -19.75
C ARG A 175 -3.43 -9.03 -20.36
N GLY A 176 -4.03 -8.01 -19.74
CA GLY A 176 -5.41 -7.61 -19.97
C GLY A 176 -6.39 -8.42 -19.11
N VAL A 177 -7.47 -7.77 -18.68
CA VAL A 177 -8.44 -8.36 -17.72
C VAL A 177 -9.19 -9.56 -18.30
N THR A 178 -9.72 -9.44 -19.52
CA THR A 178 -10.50 -10.52 -20.17
C THR A 178 -9.68 -11.80 -20.35
N PRO A 179 -8.51 -11.77 -21.03
CA PRO A 179 -7.71 -12.99 -21.21
C PRO A 179 -7.19 -13.54 -19.87
N LEU A 180 -6.86 -12.67 -18.90
CA LEU A 180 -6.50 -13.11 -17.54
C LEU A 180 -7.62 -13.96 -16.91
N LEU A 181 -8.87 -13.49 -16.93
CA LEU A 181 -9.99 -14.23 -16.35
C LEU A 181 -10.30 -15.53 -17.11
N ILE A 182 -10.13 -15.54 -18.43
CA ILE A 182 -10.26 -16.75 -19.25
C ILE A 182 -9.17 -17.76 -18.88
N ASP A 183 -7.92 -17.32 -18.71
CA ASP A 183 -6.80 -18.19 -18.37
C ASP A 183 -7.03 -18.94 -17.05
N LEU A 184 -7.69 -18.32 -16.05
CA LEU A 184 -8.03 -19.00 -14.79
C LEU A 184 -8.92 -20.25 -14.99
N ALA A 185 -9.73 -20.27 -16.04
CA ALA A 185 -10.65 -21.37 -16.33
C ALA A 185 -10.10 -22.32 -17.40
N GLU A 186 -9.53 -21.78 -18.48
CA GLU A 186 -9.15 -22.55 -19.67
C GLU A 186 -7.64 -22.89 -19.72
N ARG A 187 -6.80 -22.12 -19.02
CA ARG A 187 -5.33 -22.29 -19.01
C ARG A 187 -4.75 -22.18 -17.58
N PRO A 188 -5.22 -23.01 -16.63
CA PRO A 188 -4.81 -22.90 -15.22
C PRO A 188 -3.29 -23.00 -15.02
N ASP A 189 -2.61 -23.87 -15.78
CA ASP A 189 -1.14 -24.00 -15.71
C ASP A 189 -0.43 -22.71 -16.13
N HIS A 190 -0.97 -21.99 -17.12
CA HIS A 190 -0.43 -20.70 -17.56
C HIS A 190 -0.62 -19.61 -16.49
N ALA A 191 -1.82 -19.55 -15.91
CA ALA A 191 -2.10 -18.63 -14.80
C ALA A 191 -1.20 -18.91 -13.58
N HIS A 192 -0.99 -20.18 -13.24
CA HIS A 192 -0.06 -20.58 -12.18
C HIS A 192 1.39 -20.22 -12.49
N ALA A 193 1.86 -20.38 -13.73
CA ALA A 193 3.22 -19.99 -14.13
C ALA A 193 3.45 -18.49 -13.95
N ILE A 194 2.50 -17.65 -14.40
CA ILE A 194 2.55 -16.20 -14.21
C ILE A 194 2.54 -15.84 -12.71
N MET A 195 1.62 -16.43 -11.95
CA MET A 195 1.47 -16.11 -10.53
C MET A 195 2.68 -16.55 -9.70
N GLU A 196 3.28 -17.70 -10.01
CA GLU A 196 4.52 -18.18 -9.39
C GLU A 196 5.68 -17.22 -9.68
N ARG A 197 5.82 -16.77 -10.93
CA ARG A 197 6.87 -15.80 -11.29
C ARG A 197 6.71 -14.48 -10.56
N MET A 198 5.49 -13.94 -10.51
CA MET A 198 5.16 -12.73 -9.76
C MET A 198 5.44 -12.90 -8.27
N THR A 199 5.04 -14.03 -7.69
CA THR A 199 5.26 -14.35 -6.27
C THR A 199 6.74 -14.35 -5.92
N ARG A 200 7.58 -15.05 -6.71
CA ARG A 200 9.03 -15.06 -6.52
C ARG A 200 9.65 -13.67 -6.62
N MET A 201 9.22 -12.88 -7.60
CA MET A 201 9.68 -11.50 -7.77
C MET A 201 9.39 -10.64 -6.53
N TYR A 202 8.18 -10.72 -5.99
CA TYR A 202 7.80 -9.97 -4.79
C TYR A 202 8.55 -10.43 -3.55
N ILE A 203 8.69 -11.75 -3.34
CA ILE A 203 9.46 -12.30 -2.22
C ILE A 203 10.91 -11.79 -2.27
N GLU A 204 11.54 -11.83 -3.44
CA GLU A 204 12.90 -11.36 -3.63
C GLU A 204 13.02 -9.83 -3.45
N ARG A 205 12.01 -9.07 -3.91
CA ARG A 205 11.97 -7.61 -3.77
C ARG A 205 12.02 -7.20 -2.29
N TYR A 206 11.15 -7.80 -1.48
CA TYR A 206 11.12 -7.47 -0.05
C TYR A 206 12.32 -8.07 0.72
N ARG A 207 12.91 -9.18 0.25
CA ARG A 207 14.19 -9.68 0.79
C ARG A 207 15.31 -8.66 0.57
N GLN A 208 15.38 -8.04 -0.61
CA GLN A 208 16.37 -7.00 -0.89
C GLN A 208 16.09 -5.70 -0.10
N PHE A 209 14.83 -5.27 0.02
CA PHE A 209 14.47 -4.14 0.90
C PHE A 209 14.90 -4.37 2.35
N GLU A 210 14.68 -5.57 2.88
CA GLU A 210 15.12 -5.97 4.22
C GLU A 210 16.65 -5.90 4.35
N ALA A 211 17.38 -6.53 3.41
CA ALA A 211 18.85 -6.56 3.41
C ALA A 211 19.50 -5.17 3.30
N LEU A 212 18.85 -4.24 2.59
CA LEU A 212 19.31 -2.86 2.40
C LEU A 212 18.82 -1.91 3.50
N GLY A 213 18.05 -2.39 4.48
CA GLY A 213 17.51 -1.57 5.56
C GLY A 213 16.50 -0.52 5.07
N LEU A 214 15.72 -0.83 4.03
CA LEU A 214 14.78 0.08 3.38
C LEU A 214 13.35 0.03 3.96
N LEU A 215 13.06 -0.90 4.86
CA LEU A 215 11.71 -1.12 5.42
C LEU A 215 11.32 -0.07 6.49
N GLU A 216 10.01 0.22 6.61
CA GLU A 216 9.41 1.04 7.67
C GLU A 216 8.70 0.16 8.70
N SER A 217 9.16 0.15 9.95
CA SER A 217 8.54 -0.63 11.05
C SER A 217 7.39 0.09 11.75
N GLU A 218 7.29 1.42 11.63
CA GLU A 218 6.34 2.21 12.40
C GLU A 218 5.44 3.12 11.55
N PRO A 219 4.75 2.57 10.53
CA PRO A 219 3.83 3.36 9.74
C PRO A 219 2.64 3.81 10.60
N TYR A 220 2.14 5.03 10.33
CA TYR A 220 0.88 5.50 10.94
C TYR A 220 -0.34 4.89 10.25
N THR A 221 -0.23 4.63 8.95
CA THR A 221 -1.26 4.02 8.14
C THR A 221 -0.68 2.88 7.30
N ILE A 222 -1.50 1.88 7.02
CA ILE A 222 -1.22 0.83 6.04
C ILE A 222 -2.33 0.92 5.01
N HIS A 223 -1.97 1.46 3.84
CA HIS A 223 -2.94 1.95 2.87
C HIS A 223 -3.93 2.92 3.55
N CYS A 224 -5.22 2.91 3.20
CA CYS A 224 -6.26 3.83 3.70
C CYS A 224 -6.74 3.49 5.13
N THR A 225 -5.88 2.89 5.97
CA THR A 225 -6.31 2.32 7.25
C THR A 225 -5.27 2.47 8.37
N PRO A 226 -5.67 2.42 9.66
CA PRO A 226 -4.74 2.49 10.80
C PRO A 226 -3.68 1.39 10.78
N ALA A 227 -2.42 1.73 11.09
CA ALA A 227 -1.33 0.73 11.21
C ALA A 227 -0.70 0.61 12.60
N ARG A 228 -0.89 1.58 13.50
CA ARG A 228 -0.34 1.49 14.86
C ARG A 228 -0.92 0.28 15.59
N CYS A 229 -0.08 -0.53 16.21
CA CYS A 229 -0.44 -1.70 17.01
C CYS A 229 0.70 -2.02 17.99
N ASP A 230 0.40 -2.78 19.03
CA ASP A 230 1.38 -3.19 20.04
C ASP A 230 1.87 -4.64 19.85
N ASP A 231 1.19 -5.41 18.98
CA ASP A 231 1.48 -6.82 18.74
C ASP A 231 2.61 -7.06 17.70
N LEU A 232 3.06 -6.02 16.99
CA LEU A 232 4.22 -6.12 16.11
C LEU A 232 5.51 -6.01 16.94
N PRO A 233 6.48 -6.92 16.74
CA PRO A 233 7.76 -6.81 17.41
C PRO A 233 8.49 -5.54 16.96
N VAL A 234 9.03 -4.80 17.93
CA VAL A 234 9.84 -3.62 17.70
C VAL A 234 11.31 -4.05 17.60
N PRO A 235 12.05 -3.66 16.54
CA PRO A 235 13.48 -3.93 16.47
C PRO A 235 14.20 -3.28 17.66
N ALA A 236 15.13 -4.02 18.28
CA ALA A 236 15.97 -3.45 19.33
C ALA A 236 16.88 -2.33 18.76
N GLU A 237 17.41 -1.49 19.65
CA GLU A 237 18.30 -0.41 19.23
C GLU A 237 19.51 -0.97 18.45
N GLY A 238 19.74 -0.44 17.25
CA GLY A 238 20.81 -0.91 16.36
C GLY A 238 20.48 -2.16 15.54
N GLU A 239 19.35 -2.82 15.77
CA GLU A 239 18.92 -3.95 14.94
C GLU A 239 18.27 -3.48 13.62
N PRO A 240 18.52 -4.19 12.50
CA PRO A 240 17.87 -3.87 11.24
C PRO A 240 16.36 -4.19 11.30
N VAL A 241 15.56 -3.34 10.67
CA VAL A 241 14.14 -3.60 10.45
C VAL A 241 13.99 -4.78 9.48
N GLN A 242 13.23 -5.79 9.91
CA GLN A 242 12.89 -6.99 9.15
C GLN A 242 11.38 -7.05 8.89
N ARG A 243 10.94 -7.84 7.91
CA ARG A 243 9.53 -8.06 7.58
C ARG A 243 8.68 -8.50 8.76
N ARG A 244 9.26 -9.23 9.72
CA ARG A 244 8.57 -9.62 10.96
C ARG A 244 8.13 -8.42 11.81
N HIS A 245 8.75 -7.26 11.65
CA HIS A 245 8.39 -5.99 12.32
C HIS A 245 7.35 -5.19 11.51
N LEU A 246 6.91 -5.69 10.35
CA LEU A 246 6.03 -4.99 9.43
C LEU A 246 4.67 -5.67 9.36
N TRP A 247 3.70 -4.85 8.96
CA TRP A 247 2.50 -5.37 8.32
C TRP A 247 2.81 -5.85 6.89
N GLY A 248 2.33 -7.04 6.55
CA GLY A 248 2.15 -7.51 5.19
C GLY A 248 0.80 -7.06 4.64
N ARG A 249 0.75 -6.62 3.38
CA ARG A 249 -0.50 -6.28 2.68
C ARG A 249 -0.56 -6.95 1.33
N CYS A 250 -1.64 -7.68 1.09
CA CYS A 250 -1.99 -8.26 -0.21
C CYS A 250 -3.49 -8.12 -0.52
N MET A 251 -3.87 -8.29 -1.78
CA MET A 251 -5.23 -8.11 -2.28
C MET A 251 -5.39 -8.68 -3.69
N ALA A 252 -6.62 -8.98 -4.09
CA ALA A 252 -6.95 -9.38 -5.46
C ALA A 252 -8.31 -8.81 -5.88
N GLN A 253 -8.35 -7.54 -6.29
CA GLN A 253 -9.59 -6.82 -6.61
C GLN A 253 -10.34 -7.49 -7.76
N ILE A 254 -9.62 -7.91 -8.80
CA ILE A 254 -10.21 -8.58 -9.96
C ILE A 254 -10.86 -9.92 -9.61
N PHE A 255 -10.54 -10.50 -8.45
CA PHE A 255 -11.16 -11.74 -7.98
C PHE A 255 -12.54 -11.51 -7.36
N ALA A 256 -13.08 -10.29 -7.40
CA ALA A 256 -14.52 -10.06 -7.26
C ALA A 256 -15.33 -10.92 -8.26
N SER A 257 -14.75 -11.26 -9.42
CA SER A 257 -15.41 -11.98 -10.51
C SER A 257 -15.29 -13.50 -10.46
N VAL A 258 -14.58 -14.08 -9.48
CA VAL A 258 -14.32 -15.53 -9.41
C VAL A 258 -14.87 -16.18 -8.14
N SER A 259 -15.11 -17.49 -8.20
CA SER A 259 -15.61 -18.27 -7.05
C SER A 259 -14.60 -18.29 -5.90
N PRO A 260 -15.03 -18.59 -4.65
CA PRO A 260 -14.10 -18.77 -3.53
C PRO A 260 -13.02 -19.84 -3.80
N ALA A 261 -13.37 -20.95 -4.46
CA ALA A 261 -12.42 -22.00 -4.79
C ALA A 261 -11.33 -21.54 -5.76
N MET A 262 -11.70 -20.77 -6.79
CA MET A 262 -10.72 -20.18 -7.71
C MET A 262 -9.84 -19.14 -7.00
N HIS A 263 -10.45 -18.28 -6.16
CA HIS A 263 -9.70 -17.30 -5.38
C HIS A 263 -8.68 -17.99 -4.47
N GLU A 264 -9.07 -19.05 -3.77
CA GLU A 264 -8.16 -19.82 -2.93
C GLU A 264 -6.99 -20.39 -3.74
N THR A 265 -7.30 -21.03 -4.87
CA THR A 265 -6.33 -21.72 -5.72
C THR A 265 -5.31 -20.76 -6.34
N PHE A 266 -5.77 -19.65 -6.88
CA PHE A 266 -4.93 -18.76 -7.69
C PHE A 266 -4.34 -17.59 -6.89
N GLU A 267 -4.86 -17.27 -5.70
CA GLU A 267 -4.36 -16.14 -4.91
C GLU A 267 -3.94 -16.56 -3.50
N ILE A 268 -4.85 -17.10 -2.70
CA ILE A 268 -4.59 -17.34 -1.26
C ILE A 268 -3.39 -18.28 -1.07
N ALA A 269 -3.29 -19.34 -1.86
CA ALA A 269 -2.15 -20.28 -1.80
C ALA A 269 -0.79 -19.58 -1.99
N TYR A 270 -0.72 -18.56 -2.83
CA TYR A 270 0.49 -17.77 -3.07
C TYR A 270 0.71 -16.69 -2.01
N GLN A 271 -0.38 -16.08 -1.52
CA GLN A 271 -0.28 -15.08 -0.45
C GLN A 271 0.17 -15.69 0.87
N ILE A 272 -0.19 -16.94 1.18
CA ILE A 272 0.34 -17.65 2.35
C ILE A 272 1.87 -17.66 2.33
N GLN A 273 2.48 -17.96 1.19
CA GLN A 273 3.94 -17.98 1.03
C GLN A 273 4.54 -16.57 1.12
N THR A 274 3.93 -15.61 0.41
CA THR A 274 4.41 -14.23 0.33
C THR A 274 4.33 -13.51 1.67
N MET A 275 3.27 -13.78 2.44
CA MET A 275 3.00 -13.14 3.74
C MET A 275 3.70 -13.84 4.92
N ALA A 276 4.19 -15.08 4.75
CA ALA A 276 4.83 -15.86 5.81
C ALA A 276 6.00 -15.17 6.56
N PRO A 277 6.73 -14.19 5.99
CA PRO A 277 7.75 -13.45 6.74
C PRO A 277 7.22 -12.25 7.56
N PHE A 278 5.98 -11.80 7.32
CA PHE A 278 5.45 -10.55 7.91
C PHE A 278 4.81 -10.76 9.28
N GLY A 279 4.94 -9.78 10.19
CA GLY A 279 4.50 -9.90 11.58
C GLY A 279 2.97 -9.92 11.75
N LEU A 280 2.26 -9.08 11.02
CA LEU A 280 0.79 -9.06 10.93
C LEU A 280 0.39 -8.91 9.48
N VAL A 281 -0.81 -9.38 9.11
CA VAL A 281 -1.28 -9.31 7.73
C VAL A 281 -2.61 -8.58 7.63
N TYR A 282 -2.68 -7.70 6.64
CA TYR A 282 -3.89 -7.05 6.18
C TYR A 282 -4.20 -7.53 4.76
N TYR A 283 -5.37 -8.15 4.57
CA TYR A 283 -5.83 -8.59 3.26
C TYR A 283 -6.98 -7.72 2.73
N GLY A 284 -6.95 -7.43 1.43
CA GLY A 284 -8.10 -6.92 0.69
C GLY A 284 -8.06 -5.43 0.38
N CYS A 285 -8.86 -5.03 -0.60
CA CYS A 285 -9.07 -3.65 -1.01
C CYS A 285 -10.56 -3.40 -1.32
N CYS A 286 -10.98 -3.49 -2.59
CA CYS A 286 -12.35 -3.20 -3.05
C CYS A 286 -13.10 -4.45 -3.52
N GLU A 287 -12.57 -5.66 -3.31
CA GLU A 287 -13.27 -6.90 -3.59
C GLU A 287 -14.38 -7.21 -2.54
N PRO A 288 -15.51 -7.84 -2.95
CA PRO A 288 -16.56 -8.31 -2.05
C PRO A 288 -16.11 -9.59 -1.35
N LEU A 289 -15.64 -9.43 -0.10
CA LEU A 289 -15.08 -10.52 0.71
C LEU A 289 -16.04 -11.08 1.76
N ASP A 290 -17.25 -10.54 1.87
CA ASP A 290 -18.32 -11.00 2.78
C ASP A 290 -18.57 -12.51 2.68
N ARG A 291 -18.37 -13.11 1.51
CA ARG A 291 -18.54 -14.56 1.26
C ARG A 291 -17.22 -15.33 1.08
N LYS A 292 -16.09 -14.70 1.41
CA LYS A 292 -14.74 -15.25 1.17
C LYS A 292 -13.84 -15.18 2.41
N ILE A 293 -14.35 -14.78 3.57
CA ILE A 293 -13.55 -14.69 4.79
C ILE A 293 -12.91 -16.03 5.17
N GLU A 294 -13.60 -17.16 4.98
CA GLU A 294 -13.08 -18.50 5.28
C GLU A 294 -11.80 -18.84 4.51
N ILE A 295 -11.72 -18.47 3.22
CA ILE A 295 -10.50 -18.74 2.45
C ILE A 295 -9.38 -17.77 2.85
N ILE A 296 -9.70 -16.52 3.18
CA ILE A 296 -8.71 -15.51 3.54
C ILE A 296 -8.10 -15.80 4.92
N SER A 297 -8.88 -16.34 5.86
CA SER A 297 -8.41 -16.68 7.21
C SER A 297 -7.30 -17.74 7.23
N LYS A 298 -7.07 -18.44 6.12
CA LYS A 298 -5.94 -19.36 5.91
C LYS A 298 -4.59 -18.63 5.85
N ILE A 299 -4.58 -17.31 5.58
CA ILE A 299 -3.36 -16.50 5.56
C ILE A 299 -2.82 -16.33 6.99
N PRO A 300 -1.54 -16.66 7.25
CA PRO A 300 -0.99 -16.61 8.60
C PRO A 300 -0.97 -15.20 9.16
N ARG A 301 -1.32 -15.05 10.44
CA ARG A 301 -1.30 -13.76 11.17
C ARG A 301 -2.19 -12.69 10.51
N LEU A 302 -3.23 -13.11 9.79
CA LEU A 302 -4.28 -12.21 9.33
C LEU A 302 -4.90 -11.48 10.53
N ARG A 303 -4.86 -10.16 10.49
CA ARG A 303 -5.39 -9.29 11.55
C ARG A 303 -6.47 -8.36 11.03
N LYS A 304 -6.48 -8.08 9.73
CA LYS A 304 -7.40 -7.13 9.12
C LYS A 304 -7.87 -7.60 7.76
N VAL A 305 -9.14 -7.34 7.47
CA VAL A 305 -9.73 -7.48 6.15
C VAL A 305 -10.36 -6.15 5.75
N SER A 306 -10.12 -5.71 4.52
CA SER A 306 -10.87 -4.60 3.90
C SER A 306 -11.89 -5.17 2.96
N ILE A 307 -13.11 -4.67 3.06
CA ILE A 307 -14.26 -5.17 2.31
C ILE A 307 -14.92 -3.97 1.66
N THR A 308 -15.29 -4.15 0.40
CA THR A 308 -15.98 -3.14 -0.37
C THR A 308 -17.34 -2.73 0.22
N PRO A 309 -17.77 -1.46 0.07
CA PRO A 309 -19.09 -1.01 0.56
C PRO A 309 -20.29 -1.69 -0.13
N TRP A 310 -20.08 -2.39 -1.25
CA TRP A 310 -21.14 -3.13 -1.95
C TRP A 310 -21.36 -4.55 -1.41
N ALA A 311 -20.56 -5.01 -0.45
CA ALA A 311 -20.69 -6.32 0.17
C ALA A 311 -21.74 -6.33 1.30
N ASP A 312 -22.22 -7.52 1.69
CA ASP A 312 -23.11 -7.65 2.85
C ASP A 312 -22.31 -7.54 4.17
N VAL A 313 -22.50 -6.42 4.86
CA VAL A 313 -21.79 -6.13 6.12
C VAL A 313 -22.15 -7.09 7.25
N ASN A 314 -23.37 -7.64 7.27
CA ASN A 314 -23.79 -8.55 8.32
C ASN A 314 -23.15 -9.93 8.13
N LEU A 315 -23.13 -10.43 6.88
CA LEU A 315 -22.42 -11.66 6.55
C LEU A 315 -20.92 -11.54 6.84
N ALA A 316 -20.32 -10.42 6.46
CA ALA A 316 -18.91 -10.16 6.75
C ALA A 316 -18.64 -10.14 8.27
N ALA A 317 -19.45 -9.45 9.06
CA ALA A 317 -19.29 -9.37 10.50
C ALA A 317 -19.45 -10.73 11.19
N GLU A 318 -20.42 -11.53 10.76
CA GLU A 318 -20.63 -12.90 11.26
C GLU A 318 -19.42 -13.79 10.92
N ALA A 319 -18.90 -13.71 9.69
CA ALA A 319 -17.81 -14.56 9.22
C ALA A 319 -16.43 -14.20 9.81
N VAL A 320 -16.18 -12.91 10.11
CA VAL A 320 -14.94 -12.48 10.79
C VAL A 320 -14.89 -12.99 12.24
N GLY A 321 -16.05 -13.30 12.83
CA GLY A 321 -16.16 -13.67 14.23
C GLY A 321 -16.07 -12.46 15.15
N SER A 322 -17.05 -12.34 16.05
CA SER A 322 -17.02 -11.40 17.17
C SER A 322 -15.93 -11.74 18.18
#